data_AF-A0AAD6P3G8-F1
#
_entry.id   AF-A0AAD6P3G8-F1
#
_cell.length_a   1.000
_cell.length_b   1.000
_cell.length_c   1.000
_cell.angle_alpha   90.00
_cell.angle_beta   90.00
_cell.angle_gamma   90.00
#
_symmetry.space_group_name_H-M   'P 1'
#
loop_
_entity.id
_entity.type
_entity.pdbx_description
1 polymer ?
#
loop_
_entity_poly.entity_id
_entity_poly.type
_entity_poly.pdbx_seq_one_letter_code
_entity_poly.pdbx_strand_id
1 'polypeptide(L)'
;MITWPLFGEQFYNEKLVIDVLRTGAAVGAKEWAGMHGDHVTLKSEAIEKAITRIMVGVEADEKRSRARKLGETARKAVEKGGSSFSDVNSLIEELRRHRP
;
A
#
# COMPACT_ATOMS: atom_id res chain seq x y z
N MET A 1 -2.83 -4.68 5.70
CA MET A 1 -1.84 -5.43 4.90
C MET A 1 -0.68 -5.85 5.78
N ILE A 2 -0.15 -7.06 5.62
CA ILE A 2 1.18 -7.40 6.16
C ILE A 2 2.18 -7.11 5.05
N THR A 3 3.14 -6.22 5.29
CA THR A 3 4.16 -5.87 4.28
C THR A 3 5.32 -6.84 4.36
N TRP A 4 5.73 -7.34 3.20
CA TRP A 4 6.89 -8.20 3.01
C TRP A 4 7.67 -7.69 1.79
N PRO A 5 8.42 -6.60 1.94
CA PRO A 5 9.22 -6.05 0.84
C PRO A 5 10.35 -7.01 0.46
N LEU A 6 10.60 -7.13 -0.84
CA LEU A 6 11.65 -7.94 -1.43
C LEU A 6 12.61 -7.08 -2.25
N PHE A 7 12.09 -6.26 -3.18
CA PHE A 7 12.92 -5.47 -4.09
C PHE A 7 12.19 -4.24 -4.63
N GLY A 8 12.83 -3.51 -5.54
CA GLY A 8 12.25 -2.32 -6.18
C GLY A 8 11.94 -1.22 -5.16
N GLU A 9 10.78 -0.58 -5.31
CA GLU A 9 10.29 0.50 -4.46
C GLU A 9 9.53 0.01 -3.21
N GLN A 10 9.42 -1.31 -3.02
CA GLN A 10 8.55 -1.91 -2.00
C GLN A 10 8.89 -1.47 -0.57
N PHE A 11 10.15 -1.17 -0.26
CA PHE A 11 10.55 -0.65 1.05
C PHE A 11 9.99 0.76 1.31
N TYR A 12 9.90 1.60 0.27
CA TYR A 12 9.23 2.90 0.37
C TYR A 12 7.71 2.74 0.49
N ASN A 13 7.13 1.80 -0.27
CA ASN A 13 5.70 1.51 -0.16
C ASN A 13 5.34 0.95 1.23
N GLU A 14 6.22 0.15 1.84
CA GLU A 14 6.05 -0.29 3.23
C GLU A 14 5.96 0.92 4.18
N LYS A 15 6.86 1.89 4.03
CA LYS A 15 6.84 3.12 4.83
C LYS A 15 5.55 3.93 4.62
N LEU A 16 5.07 4.03 3.39
CA LEU A 16 3.77 4.63 3.12
C LEU A 16 2.64 3.90 3.85
N VAL A 17 2.61 2.57 3.79
CA VAL A 17 1.52 1.76 4.37
C VAL A 17 1.54 1.77 5.90
N ILE A 18 2.71 1.70 6.51
CA ILE A 18 2.88 1.55 7.96
C ILE A 18 2.95 2.91 8.65
N ASP A 19 3.83 3.80 8.21
CA ASP A 19 4.16 5.01 8.97
C ASP A 19 3.19 6.15 8.65
N VAL A 20 2.79 6.28 7.38
CA VAL A 20 1.92 7.36 6.90
C VAL A 20 0.44 6.96 6.95
N LEU A 21 0.06 5.92 6.20
CA LEU A 21 -1.33 5.47 6.11
C LEU A 21 -1.76 4.72 7.38
N ARG A 22 -0.82 4.08 8.09
CA ARG A 22 -1.05 3.29 9.31
C ARG A 22 -2.16 2.25 9.13
N THR A 23 -2.12 1.52 8.02
CA THR A 23 -3.11 0.48 7.66
C THR A 23 -2.53 -0.94 7.66
N GLY A 24 -1.24 -1.08 8.00
CA GLY A 24 -0.54 -2.36 7.93
C GLY A 24 0.40 -2.65 9.10
N ALA A 25 1.13 -3.75 8.96
CA ALA A 25 2.18 -4.19 9.87
C ALA A 25 3.30 -4.85 9.06
N ALA A 26 4.55 -4.63 9.46
CA ALA A 26 5.70 -5.26 8.81
C ALA A 26 5.89 -6.68 9.32
N VAL A 27 6.23 -7.59 8.39
CA VAL A 27 6.74 -8.92 8.74
C VAL A 27 8.19 -8.86 9.25
N GLY A 28 8.91 -7.77 8.92
CA GLY A 28 10.29 -7.54 9.34
C GLY A 28 11.36 -7.89 8.31
N ALA A 29 11.00 -8.07 7.03
CA ALA A 29 11.97 -8.13 5.94
C ALA A 29 12.70 -6.78 5.81
N LYS A 30 14.04 -6.80 5.90
CA LYS A 30 14.88 -5.58 5.87
C LYS A 30 15.94 -5.61 4.77
N GLU A 31 16.12 -6.76 4.11
CA GLU A 31 17.14 -6.96 3.10
C GLU A 31 16.52 -6.82 1.72
N TRP A 32 17.15 -6.01 0.88
CA TRP A 32 16.75 -5.86 -0.52
C TRP A 32 17.33 -7.03 -1.31
N ALA A 33 16.46 -7.98 -1.69
CA ALA A 33 16.84 -9.11 -2.51
C ALA A 33 17.03 -8.63 -3.95
N GLY A 34 18.21 -8.89 -4.54
CA GLY A 34 18.43 -8.64 -5.96
C GLY A 34 17.54 -9.50 -6.86
N MET A 35 17.59 -9.27 -8.18
CA MET A 35 16.82 -10.04 -9.19
C MET A 35 17.09 -11.56 -9.16
N HIS A 36 18.17 -12.02 -8.53
CA HIS A 36 18.65 -13.41 -8.58
C HIS A 36 18.32 -14.25 -7.32
N GLY A 37 17.35 -13.83 -6.51
CA GLY A 37 16.71 -14.76 -5.57
C GLY A 37 17.53 -15.08 -4.32
N ASP A 38 18.24 -14.11 -3.77
CA ASP A 38 18.64 -14.20 -2.37
C ASP A 38 17.36 -14.26 -1.53
N HIS A 39 17.06 -15.45 -1.01
CA HIS A 39 15.85 -15.69 -0.24
C HIS A 39 15.96 -14.97 1.11
N VAL A 40 15.24 -13.86 1.26
CA VAL A 40 15.05 -13.22 2.58
C VAL A 40 14.29 -14.21 3.46
N THR A 41 15.04 -14.96 4.27
CA THR A 41 14.49 -16.00 5.13
C THR A 41 14.04 -15.36 6.44
N LEU A 42 12.73 -15.38 6.69
CA LEU A 42 12.16 -14.93 7.94
C LEU A 42 11.78 -16.13 8.81
N LYS A 43 11.95 -15.98 10.11
CA LYS A 43 11.51 -16.99 11.06
C LYS A 43 9.98 -17.01 11.16
N SER A 44 9.41 -18.19 11.39
CA SER A 44 7.97 -18.39 11.61
C SER A 44 7.39 -17.44 12.66
N GLU A 45 8.14 -17.18 13.73
CA GLU A 45 7.69 -16.33 14.84
C GLU A 45 7.47 -14.87 14.40
N ALA A 46 8.26 -14.38 13.45
CA ALA A 46 8.09 -13.03 12.90
C ALA A 46 6.77 -12.92 12.10
N ILE A 47 6.46 -13.97 11.33
CA ILE A 47 5.23 -14.08 10.55
C ILE A 47 4.02 -14.16 11.48
N GLU A 48 4.06 -15.04 12.47
CA GLU A 48 3.01 -15.21 13.47
C GLU A 48 2.74 -13.88 14.20
N LYS A 49 3.78 -13.18 14.64
CA LYS A 49 3.64 -11.88 15.32
C LYS A 49 2.97 -10.84 14.43
N ALA A 50 3.32 -10.79 13.15
CA ALA A 50 2.71 -9.86 12.20
C ALA A 50 1.21 -10.17 11.96
N ILE A 51 0.88 -11.46 11.83
CA ILE A 51 -0.51 -11.93 11.70
C ILE A 51 -1.32 -11.57 12.95
N THR A 52 -0.82 -11.92 14.14
CA THR A 52 -1.49 -11.62 15.40
C THR A 52 -1.72 -10.12 15.55
N ARG A 53 -0.73 -9.28 15.22
CA ARG A 53 -0.85 -7.81 15.30
C ARG A 53 -1.95 -7.24 14.40
N ILE A 54 -2.19 -7.81 13.22
CA ILE A 54 -3.21 -7.29 12.28
C ILE A 54 -4.60 -7.87 12.52
N MET A 55 -4.69 -9.08 13.07
CA MET A 55 -5.96 -9.77 13.29
C MET A 55 -6.59 -9.39 14.63
N VAL A 56 -5.82 -9.52 15.72
CA VAL A 56 -6.32 -9.42 17.10
C VAL A 56 -5.47 -8.49 17.98
N GLY A 57 -4.45 -7.85 17.42
CA GLY A 57 -3.63 -6.87 18.15
C GLY A 57 -4.41 -5.62 18.54
N VAL A 58 -3.88 -4.88 19.52
CA VAL A 58 -4.50 -3.66 20.07
C VAL A 58 -4.87 -2.64 19.00
N GLU A 59 -4.05 -2.51 17.94
CA GLU A 59 -4.26 -1.56 16.83
C GLU A 59 -5.08 -2.15 15.66
N ALA A 60 -5.55 -3.40 15.75
CA ALA A 60 -6.12 -4.12 14.61
C ALA A 60 -7.42 -3.45 14.09
N ASP A 61 -8.32 -3.06 14.99
CA ASP A 61 -9.57 -2.39 14.62
C ASP A 61 -9.34 -0.99 14.04
N GLU A 62 -8.39 -0.23 14.61
CA GLU A 62 -8.04 1.08 14.06
C GLU A 62 -7.48 0.95 12.64
N LYS A 63 -6.56 -0.01 12.41
CA LYS A 63 -6.01 -0.29 11.07
C LYS A 63 -7.09 -0.68 10.08
N ARG A 64 -8.05 -1.53 10.47
CA ARG A 64 -9.21 -1.91 9.65
C ARG A 64 -10.10 -0.71 9.32
N SER A 65 -10.38 0.14 10.31
CA SER A 65 -11.17 1.36 10.13
C SER A 65 -10.52 2.34 9.14
N ARG A 66 -9.21 2.59 9.30
CA ARG A 66 -8.43 3.43 8.38
C ARG A 66 -8.40 2.86 6.96
N ALA A 67 -8.20 1.54 6.82
CA ALA A 67 -8.21 0.87 5.52
C ALA A 67 -9.58 0.98 4.83
N ARG A 68 -10.69 0.85 5.57
CA ARG A 68 -12.05 1.04 5.02
C ARG A 68 -12.26 2.47 4.52
N LYS A 69 -11.91 3.48 5.32
CA LYS A 69 -12.00 4.90 4.93
C LYS A 69 -11.17 5.21 3.69
N LEU A 70 -9.96 4.64 3.61
CA LEU A 70 -9.10 4.79 2.43
C LEU A 70 -9.74 4.14 1.20
N GLY A 71 -10.34 2.95 1.34
CA GLY A 71 -11.06 2.27 0.26
C GLY A 71 -12.28 3.05 -0.24
N GLU A 72 -13.04 3.66 0.66
CA GLU A 72 -14.15 4.56 0.28
C GLU A 72 -13.66 5.80 -0.47
N THR A 73 -12.55 6.40 -0.01
CA THR A 73 -11.94 7.57 -0.65
C THR A 73 -11.44 7.23 -2.05
N ALA A 74 -10.77 6.09 -2.21
CA ALA A 74 -10.30 5.59 -3.49
C ALA A 74 -11.46 5.34 -4.48
N ARG A 75 -12.57 4.77 -4.00
CA ARG A 75 -13.77 4.58 -4.83
C ARG A 75 -14.35 5.92 -5.31
N LYS A 76 -14.50 6.90 -4.40
CA LYS A 76 -14.98 8.25 -4.74
C LYS A 76 -14.07 8.98 -5.74
N ALA A 77 -12.76 8.77 -5.65
CA ALA A 77 -11.79 9.42 -6.54
C ALA A 77 -11.99 9.04 -8.03
N VAL A 78 -12.48 7.83 -8.31
CA VAL A 78 -12.67 7.31 -9.68
C VAL A 78 -14.11 7.41 -10.20
N GLU A 79 -15.08 7.67 -9.32
CA GLU A 79 -16.47 7.94 -9.72
C GLU A 79 -16.59 9.24 -10.54
N LYS A 80 -17.70 9.40 -11.27
CA LYS A 80 -17.95 10.62 -12.05
C LYS A 80 -17.94 11.86 -11.15
N GLY A 81 -17.06 12.81 -11.46
CA GLY A 81 -16.82 14.01 -10.64
C GLY A 81 -15.77 13.85 -9.54
N GLY A 82 -15.20 12.65 -9.39
CA GLY A 82 -14.05 12.39 -8.52
C GLY A 82 -12.76 13.02 -9.05
N SER A 83 -11.73 13.07 -8.18
CA SER A 83 -10.44 13.69 -8.52
C SER A 83 -9.74 12.97 -9.66
N SER A 84 -9.51 11.67 -9.56
CA SER A 84 -8.83 10.89 -10.62
C SER A 84 -9.64 10.85 -11.91
N PHE A 85 -10.98 10.80 -11.83
CA PHE A 85 -11.85 10.93 -13.00
C PHE A 85 -11.64 12.28 -13.71
N SER A 86 -11.59 13.37 -12.94
CA SER A 86 -11.38 14.72 -13.46
C SER A 86 -9.98 14.90 -14.05
N ASP A 87 -8.95 14.35 -13.39
CA ASP A 87 -7.56 14.45 -13.85
C ASP A 87 -7.34 13.73 -15.18
N VAL A 88 -7.89 12.52 -15.33
CA VAL A 88 -7.78 11.77 -16.60
C VAL A 88 -8.50 12.50 -17.73
N ASN A 89 -9.68 13.07 -17.48
CA ASN A 89 -10.39 13.86 -18.50
C ASN A 89 -9.61 15.13 -18.85
N SER A 90 -9.00 15.79 -17.86
CA SER A 90 -8.18 16.98 -18.09
C SER A 90 -6.96 16.65 -18.95
N LEU A 91 -6.30 15.53 -18.68
CA LEU A 91 -5.20 15.02 -19.50
C LEU A 91 -5.64 14.73 -20.94
N ILE A 92 -6.80 14.10 -21.14
CA ILE A 92 -7.34 13.82 -22.48
C ILE A 92 -7.61 15.12 -23.25
N GLU A 93 -8.22 16.12 -22.60
CA GLU A 93 -8.47 17.43 -23.20
C GLU A 93 -7.17 18.16 -23.55
N GLU A 94 -6.15 18.06 -22.71
CA GLU A 94 -4.82 18.60 -23.01
C GLU A 94 -4.22 17.94 -24.25
N LEU A 95 -4.25 16.61 -24.33
CA LEU A 95 -3.75 15.87 -25.49
C LEU A 95 -4.54 16.17 -26.77
N ARG A 96 -5.86 16.40 -26.68
CA ARG A 96 -6.70 16.82 -27.81
C ARG A 96 -6.31 18.18 -28.35
N ARG A 97 -5.94 19.12 -27.47
CA ARG A 97 -5.48 20.47 -27.85
C ARG A 97 -4.08 20.48 -28.44
N HIS A 98 -3.26 19.49 -28.11
CA HIS A 98 -1.90 19.32 -28.64
C HIS A 98 -1.84 18.43 -29.89
N ARG A 99 -2.98 18.06 -30.49
CA ARG A 99 -2.99 17.42 -31.80
C ARG A 99 -2.66 18.47 -32.87
N PRO A 100 -1.63 18.26 -33.71
CA PRO A 100 -1.34 19.15 -34.83
C PRO A 100 -2.49 19.18 -35.85
#